data_AF-A0A6N8WN64-F1
#
_entry.id   AF-A0A6N8WN64-F1
#
_cell.length_a   1.000
_cell.length_b   1.000
_cell.length_c   1.000
_cell.angle_alpha   90.00
_cell.angle_beta   90.00
_cell.angle_gamma   90.00
#
_symmetry.space_group_name_H-M   'P 1'
#
loop_
_entity.id
_entity.type
_entity.pdbx_description
1 polymer ?
#
loop_
_entity_poly.entity_id
_entity_poly.type
_entity_poly.pdbx_seq_one_letter_code
_entity_poly.pdbx_strand_id
1 'polypeptide(L)' 'MQEVLTIRVPRGTRRKLEARAQAEKLTVSQYVRRALEAEDLLGAFEAARADLLPQARSQGIYTDEDVFRIVS' A
#
# COMPACT_ATOMS: atom_id res chain seq x y z
N MET A 1 5.63 -11.91 -17.78
CA MET A 1 4.38 -12.35 -18.46
C MET A 1 3.24 -11.49 -17.94
N GLN A 2 2.25 -11.15 -18.77
CA GLN A 2 1.10 -10.33 -18.37
C GLN A 2 -0.18 -11.18 -18.43
N GLU A 3 -1.01 -11.08 -17.40
CA GLU A 3 -2.31 -11.75 -17.32
C GLU A 3 -3.44 -10.70 -17.38
N VAL A 4 -4.59 -11.07 -17.96
CA VAL A 4 -5.76 -10.21 -18.05
C VAL A 4 -6.76 -10.58 -16.97
N LEU A 5 -6.97 -9.67 -16.02
CA LEU A 5 -7.98 -9.80 -14.97
C LEU A 5 -9.25 -9.03 -15.35
N THR A 6 -10.39 -9.72 -15.46
CA THR A 6 -11.70 -9.10 -15.67
C THR A 6 -12.49 -9.11 -14.36
N ILE A 7 -12.86 -7.92 -13.88
CA ILE A 7 -13.61 -7.76 -12.63
C ILE A 7 -14.96 -7.09 -12.85
N ARG A 8 -15.96 -7.48 -12.06
CA ARG A 8 -17.22 -6.73 -11.97
C ARG A 8 -17.05 -5.64 -10.93
N VAL A 9 -17.39 -4.41 -11.31
CA VAL A 9 -17.35 -3.24 -10.43
C VAL A 9 -18.69 -2.51 -10.43
N PRO A 10 -19.02 -1.73 -9.37
CA PRO A 10 -20.22 -0.93 -9.35
C PRO A 10 -20.36 -0.03 -10.59
N ARG A 11 -21.61 0.28 -10.97
CA ARG A 11 -21.88 1.19 -12.09
C ARG A 11 -21.22 2.55 -11.83
N GLY A 12 -20.58 3.10 -12.86
CA GLY A 12 -19.88 4.39 -12.78
C GLY A 12 -18.44 4.32 -12.23
N THR A 13 -18.00 3.19 -11.67
CA THR A 13 -16.62 3.03 -11.17
C THR A 13 -15.59 3.26 -12.27
N ARG A 14 -15.81 2.71 -13.47
CA ARG A 14 -14.91 2.91 -14.61
C ARG A 14 -14.67 4.39 -14.92
N ARG A 15 -15.74 5.20 -14.96
CA ARG A 15 -15.65 6.63 -15.24
C ARG A 15 -14.87 7.39 -14.16
N LYS A 16 -15.03 6.99 -12.90
CA LYS A 16 -14.24 7.53 -11.77
C LYS A 16 -12.76 7.18 -11.91
N LEU A 17 -12.45 5.93 -12.28
CA LEU A 17 -11.07 5.48 -12.50
C LEU A 17 -10.42 6.20 -13.69
N GLU A 18 -11.16 6.39 -14.79
CA GLU A 18 -10.72 7.18 -15.95
C GLU A 18 -10.37 8.62 -15.56
N ALA A 19 -11.23 9.29 -14.79
CA ALA A 19 -10.98 10.66 -14.33
C ALA A 19 -9.71 10.76 -13.45
N ARG A 20 -9.51 9.81 -12.54
CA ARG A 20 -8.33 9.77 -11.67
C ARG A 20 -7.05 9.45 -12.46
N ALA A 21 -7.12 8.46 -13.34
CA ALA A 21 -5.99 8.10 -14.20
C ALA A 21 -5.56 9.29 -15.08
N GLN A 22 -6.52 10.03 -15.63
CA GLN A 22 -6.25 11.23 -16.42
C GLN A 22 -5.58 12.34 -15.60
N ALA A 23 -6.06 12.59 -14.37
CA ALA A 23 -5.45 13.58 -13.47
C ALA A 23 -3.98 13.28 -13.18
N GLU A 24 -3.60 12.00 -13.21
CA GLU A 24 -2.25 11.52 -12.97
C GLU A 24 -1.46 11.22 -14.25
N LYS A 25 -2.01 11.54 -15.43
CA LYS A 25 -1.40 11.25 -16.75
C LYS A 25 -1.08 9.76 -16.97
N LEU A 26 -1.93 8.89 -16.43
CA LEU A 26 -1.84 7.44 -16.57
C LEU A 26 -3.00 6.89 -17.40
N THR A 27 -2.78 5.73 -18.03
CA THR A 27 -3.90 4.92 -18.52
C THR A 27 -4.66 4.29 -17.36
N VAL A 28 -5.93 3.92 -17.57
CA VAL A 28 -6.75 3.24 -16.55
C VAL A 28 -6.05 1.98 -16.02
N SER A 29 -5.48 1.17 -16.92
CA SER A 29 -4.79 -0.06 -16.52
C SER A 29 -3.54 0.19 -15.70
N GLN A 30 -2.76 1.25 -16.00
CA GLN A 30 -1.61 1.65 -15.18
C GLN A 30 -2.05 2.13 -13.80
N TYR A 31 -3.09 2.98 -13.76
CA TYR A 31 -3.65 3.49 -12.52
C TYR A 31 -4.15 2.35 -11.62
N VAL A 32 -4.93 1.41 -12.18
CA VAL A 32 -5.47 0.26 -11.45
C VAL A 32 -4.35 -0.65 -10.95
N ARG A 33 -3.34 -0.97 -11.76
CA ARG A 33 -2.20 -1.77 -11.30
C ARG A 33 -1.47 -1.10 -10.15
N ARG A 34 -1.17 0.19 -10.27
CA ARG A 34 -0.50 0.93 -9.18
C ARG A 34 -1.34 0.95 -7.90
N ALA A 35 -2.67 1.05 -8.01
CA ALA A 35 -3.55 0.98 -6.86
C ALA A 35 -3.53 -0.38 -6.18
N LEU A 36 -3.48 -1.48 -6.95
CA LEU A 36 -3.35 -2.84 -6.42
C LEU A 36 -2.00 -3.02 -5.71
N GLU A 37 -0.90 -2.58 -6.33
CA GLU A 37 0.44 -2.62 -5.73
C GLU A 37 0.51 -1.82 -4.42
N ALA A 38 -0.15 -0.67 -4.36
CA ALA A 38 -0.22 0.14 -3.15
C ALA A 38 -1.01 -0.56 -2.03
N GLU A 39 -2.12 -1.23 -2.36
CA GLU A 39 -2.90 -2.00 -1.40
C GLU A 39 -2.10 -3.18 -0.83
N ASP A 40 -1.40 -3.92 -1.70
CA ASP A 40 -0.51 -5.01 -1.28
C ASP A 40 0.60 -4.51 -0.34
N LEU A 41 1.19 -3.35 -0.65
CA LEU A 41 2.22 -2.74 0.19
C LEU A 41 1.68 -2.34 1.57
N LEU A 42 0.48 -1.78 1.63
CA LEU A 42 -0.17 -1.42 2.90
C LEU A 42 -0.42 -2.67 3.75
N GLY A 43 -0.96 -3.73 3.14
CA GLY A 43 -1.16 -5.01 3.83
C GLY A 43 0.15 -5.62 4.33
N ALA A 44 1.21 -5.59 3.51
CA ALA A 44 2.53 -6.07 3.90
C ALA A 44 3.13 -5.25 5.06
N PHE A 45 2.94 -3.93 5.06
CA PHE A 45 3.38 -3.05 6.13
C PHE A 45 2.63 -3.31 7.44
N GLU A 46 1.31 -3.50 7.39
CA GLU A 46 0.51 -3.84 8.56
C GLU A 46 0.92 -5.18 9.18
N ALA A 47 1.15 -6.20 8.34
CA ALA A 47 1.64 -7.51 8.77
C ALA A 47 3.03 -7.39 9.43
N ALA A 48 3.98 -6.71 8.77
CA ALA A 48 5.30 -6.49 9.31
C ALA A 48 5.24 -5.74 10.66
N ARG A 49 4.35 -4.76 10.78
CA ARG A 49 4.15 -4.02 12.04
C ARG A 49 3.60 -4.93 13.14
N ALA A 50 2.64 -5.80 12.83
CA ALA A 50 2.08 -6.75 13.79
C ALA A 50 3.16 -7.70 14.36
N ASP A 51 4.11 -8.11 13.53
CA ASP A 51 5.19 -9.01 13.92
C ASP A 51 6.34 -8.30 14.65
N LEU A 52 6.74 -7.13 14.17
CA LEU A 52 7.93 -6.41 14.66
C LEU A 52 7.66 -5.58 15.91
N LEU A 53 6.45 -5.03 16.08
CA LEU A 53 6.14 -4.15 17.21
C LEU A 53 6.24 -4.87 18.58
N PRO A 54 5.77 -6.12 18.75
CA PRO A 54 5.97 -6.87 19.99
C PRO A 54 7.46 -7.13 20.30
N GLN A 55 8.26 -7.40 19.26
CA GLN A 55 9.70 -7.64 19.41
C GLN A 55 10.46 -6.37 19.79
N ALA A 56 10.09 -5.22 19.24
CA ALA A 56 10.65 -3.93 19.61
C ALA A 56 10.33 -3.61 21.09
N ARG A 57 9.08 -3.82 21.50
CA ARG A 57 8.62 -3.55 22.88
C ARG A 57 9.29 -4.46 23.91
N SER A 58 9.53 -5.74 23.59
CA SER A 58 10.26 -6.64 24.50
C SER A 58 11.72 -6.21 24.70
N GLN A 59 12.27 -5.44 23.76
CA GLN A 59 13.59 -4.81 23.85
C GLN A 59 13.54 -3.39 24.46
N GLY A 60 12.38 -2.93 24.91
CA GLY A 60 12.22 -1.61 25.53
C GLY A 60 12.07 -0.45 24.55
N ILE A 61 11.86 -0.72 23.26
CA ILE A 61 11.72 0.30 22.21
C ILE A 61 10.22 0.60 22.01
N TYR A 62 9.81 1.83 22.33
CA TYR A 62 8.40 2.26 22.23
C TYR A 62 8.22 3.47 21.32
N THR A 63 9.25 4.29 21.19
CA THR A 63 9.25 5.54 20.45
C THR A 63 10.38 5.57 19.42
N ASP A 64 10.28 6.49 18.47
CA ASP A 64 11.36 6.83 17.55
C ASP A 64 12.60 7.35 18.28
N GLU A 65 12.43 8.13 19.35
CA GLU A 65 13.50 8.56 20.23
C GLU A 65 14.29 7.37 20.84
N ASP A 66 13.61 6.29 21.24
CA ASP A 66 14.28 5.08 21.74
C ASP A 66 15.15 4.42 20.65
N VAL A 67 14.70 4.47 19.39
CA VAL A 67 15.47 3.99 18.24
C VAL A 67 16.69 4.86 18.02
N PHE A 68 16.54 6.19 18.02
CA PHE A 68 17.64 7.12 17.80
C PHE A 68 18.77 6.94 18.83
N ARG A 69 18.44 6.73 20.10
CA ARG A 69 19.44 6.46 21.15
C ARG A 69 20.25 5.17 20.94
N ILE A 70 19.76 4.23 20.15
CA ILE A 70 20.45 2.96 19.85
C ILE A 70 21.35 3.10 18.63
N VAL A 71 20.95 3.90 17.63
CA VAL A 71 21.60 3.97 16.32
C VAL A 71 22.47 5.21 16.10
N SER A 72 22.42 6.20 17.00
CA SER A 72 23.21 7.44 16.98
C SER A 72 24.09 7.55 18.21
#